data_AF-A0AAE5XBK5-F1
#
_entry.id   AF-A0AAE5XBK5-F1
#
_cell.length_a   1.000
_cell.length_b   1.000
_cell.length_c   1.000
_cell.angle_alpha   90.00
_cell.angle_beta   90.00
_cell.angle_gamma   90.00
#
_symmetry.space_group_name_H-M   'P 1'
#
loop_
_entity.id
_entity.type
_entity.pdbx_description
1 polymer ?
#
loop_
_entity_poly.entity_id
_entity_poly.type
_entity_poly.pdbx_seq_one_letter_code
_entity_poly.pdbx_strand_id
1 'polypeptide(L)'
;MEYLKRILKDYKAHSRKVEVLIDQGTEKLKIGDVFCIYGEDLVYGVVVEDIGEVYKAVYLTPELILAGDGHELRVDHLVSALKVTPIALYLTPEMIKYCEVVMNLPKDELAKVKESYENKASRGYQGVWKEFYDFEALRIEIFYEKFLEYLSKVEEDQAEEVIIDLSEKFGGDELRELFPQKAAASTSKTREEGLLIEVLDDAVIVYFSDVLIGKQANIYIQDKLIFSGRIPQEIKFKIGFEVPAETFKQKLRLQIEDA
;
A
#
# COMPACT_ATOMS: atom_id res chain seq x y z
N MET A 1 -0.85 40.41 -3.05
CA MET A 1 -0.35 39.21 -3.78
C MET A 1 1.16 39.22 -3.99
N GLU A 2 1.80 40.33 -4.38
CA GLU A 2 3.27 40.38 -4.56
C GLU A 2 4.07 40.04 -3.29
N TYR A 3 3.60 40.49 -2.12
CA TYR A 3 4.22 40.15 -0.83
C TYR A 3 4.28 38.64 -0.58
N LEU A 4 3.17 37.92 -0.80
CA LEU A 4 3.12 36.46 -0.65
C LEU A 4 4.00 35.74 -1.66
N LYS A 5 4.08 36.24 -2.90
CA LYS A 5 5.00 35.71 -3.92
C LYS A 5 6.47 35.84 -3.49
N ARG A 6 6.83 36.96 -2.86
CA ARG A 6 8.19 37.16 -2.33
C ARG A 6 8.50 36.19 -1.19
N ILE A 7 7.59 36.06 -0.22
CA ILE A 7 7.76 35.09 0.88
C ILE A 7 7.90 33.68 0.31
N LEU A 8 7.05 33.26 -0.64
CA LEU A 8 7.14 31.94 -1.24
C LEU A 8 8.47 31.73 -1.97
N LYS A 9 8.98 32.75 -2.68
CA LYS A 9 10.27 32.68 -3.36
C LYS A 9 11.41 32.51 -2.36
N ASP A 10 11.40 33.28 -1.28
CA ASP A 10 12.42 33.21 -0.23
C ASP A 10 12.35 31.84 0.48
N TYR A 11 11.15 31.35 0.78
CA TYR A 11 10.92 30.02 1.36
C TYR A 11 11.50 28.92 0.48
N LYS A 12 11.17 28.90 -0.82
CA LYS A 12 11.69 27.92 -1.79
C LYS A 12 13.21 27.95 -1.94
N ALA A 13 13.85 29.09 -1.70
CA ALA A 13 15.30 29.23 -1.81
C ALA A 13 16.07 28.63 -0.62
N HIS A 14 15.43 28.49 0.55
CA HIS A 14 16.07 28.01 1.78
C HIS A 14 15.60 26.62 2.21
N SER A 15 14.39 26.24 1.82
CA SER A 15 13.81 24.93 2.14
C SER A 15 14.52 23.83 1.35
N ARG A 16 14.66 22.66 1.97
CA ARG A 16 15.32 21.50 1.35
C ARG A 16 14.35 20.36 1.18
N LYS A 17 14.51 19.60 0.09
CA LYS A 17 13.86 18.29 -0.03
C LYS A 17 14.40 17.39 1.08
N VAL A 18 13.51 16.64 1.71
CA VAL A 18 13.88 15.69 2.76
C VAL A 18 14.20 14.37 2.08
N GLU A 19 15.45 13.92 2.20
CA GLU A 19 15.96 12.69 1.58
C GLU A 19 16.53 11.73 2.63
N VAL A 20 17.04 12.25 3.74
CA VAL A 20 17.59 11.47 4.84
C VAL A 20 16.81 11.75 6.12
N LEU A 21 16.37 10.68 6.78
CA LEU A 21 15.62 10.74 8.04
C LEU A 21 16.52 10.32 9.21
N ILE A 22 16.42 11.05 10.32
CA ILE A 22 17.19 10.79 11.53
C ILE A 22 16.33 10.02 12.53
N ASP A 23 16.79 8.82 12.89
CA ASP A 23 16.10 7.93 13.82
C ASP A 23 15.96 8.58 15.21
N GLN A 24 14.75 8.58 15.75
CA GLN A 24 14.38 9.10 17.06
C GLN A 24 14.07 7.98 18.07
N GLY A 25 14.08 6.72 17.63
CA GLY A 25 13.81 5.55 18.48
C GLY A 25 12.33 5.36 18.84
N THR A 26 11.41 6.02 18.14
CA THR A 26 9.98 5.89 18.44
C THR A 26 9.45 4.54 17.99
N GLU A 27 8.80 3.82 18.90
CA GLU A 27 8.31 2.47 18.60
C GLU A 27 6.85 2.47 18.11
N LYS A 28 6.05 3.47 18.53
CA LYS A 28 4.62 3.53 18.23
C LYS A 28 4.09 4.95 18.30
N LEU A 29 3.17 5.26 17.39
CA LEU A 29 2.37 6.48 17.43
C LEU A 29 0.94 6.19 17.89
N LYS A 30 0.25 7.24 18.33
CA LYS A 30 -1.16 7.22 18.70
C LYS A 30 -1.92 8.30 17.96
N ILE A 31 -3.21 8.08 17.75
CA ILE A 31 -4.12 9.10 17.24
C ILE A 31 -4.04 10.34 18.15
N GLY A 32 -3.85 11.50 17.52
CA GLY A 32 -3.64 12.79 18.19
C GLY A 32 -2.18 13.14 18.46
N ASP A 33 -1.22 12.23 18.27
CA ASP A 33 0.19 12.57 18.41
C ASP A 33 0.61 13.56 17.33
N VAL A 34 1.09 14.73 17.77
CA VAL A 34 1.82 15.69 16.95
C VAL A 34 3.28 15.26 17.00
N PHE A 35 3.87 15.06 15.83
CA PHE A 35 5.25 14.60 15.70
C PHE A 35 6.10 15.56 14.87
N CYS A 36 7.41 15.50 15.09
CA CYS A 36 8.43 16.12 14.28
C CYS A 36 9.35 15.04 13.71
N ILE A 37 9.74 15.16 12.44
CA ILE A 37 10.74 14.33 11.81
C ILE A 37 11.90 15.21 11.42
N TYR A 38 13.10 14.75 11.79
CA TYR A 38 14.35 15.42 11.51
C TYR A 38 14.97 14.84 10.24
N GLY A 39 15.33 15.71 9.32
CA GLY A 39 16.14 15.41 8.15
C GLY A 39 16.94 16.63 7.72
N GLU A 40 17.10 16.82 6.42
CA GLU A 40 17.64 18.06 5.85
C GLU A 40 16.75 19.28 6.12
N ASP A 41 15.47 19.02 6.40
CA ASP A 41 14.47 19.99 6.80
C ASP A 41 13.51 19.33 7.80
N LEU A 42 12.75 20.15 8.54
CA LEU A 42 11.81 19.66 9.54
C LEU A 42 10.45 19.38 8.92
N VAL A 43 9.89 18.21 9.23
CA VAL A 43 8.54 17.81 8.83
C VAL A 43 7.72 17.62 10.08
N TYR A 44 6.61 18.35 10.18
CA TYR A 44 5.66 18.19 11.25
C TYR A 44 4.40 17.51 10.73
N GLY A 45 3.78 16.71 11.59
CA GLY A 45 2.49 16.13 11.28
C GLY A 45 1.72 15.80 12.54
N VAL A 46 0.45 15.44 12.35
CA VAL A 46 -0.41 14.95 13.43
C VAL A 46 -1.16 13.71 12.97
N VAL A 47 -1.08 12.64 13.77
CA VAL A 47 -1.77 11.38 13.46
C VAL A 47 -3.26 11.56 13.65
N VAL A 48 -4.03 11.33 12.58
CA VAL A 48 -5.48 11.51 12.57
C VAL A 48 -6.24 10.19 12.55
N GLU A 49 -5.61 9.13 12.05
CA GLU A 49 -6.25 7.84 11.80
C GLU A 49 -5.22 6.72 11.82
N ASP A 50 -5.65 5.56 12.29
CA ASP A 50 -4.90 4.30 12.30
C ASP A 50 -5.58 3.37 11.29
N ILE A 51 -4.85 2.96 10.25
CA ILE A 51 -5.33 2.17 9.13
C ILE A 51 -4.54 0.85 9.10
N GLY A 52 -4.70 0.05 10.16
CA GLY A 52 -4.04 -1.24 10.30
C GLY A 52 -2.58 -1.09 10.73
N GLU A 53 -1.64 -1.32 9.80
CA GLU A 53 -0.21 -1.15 10.07
C GLU A 53 0.31 0.25 9.71
N VAL A 54 -0.52 1.06 9.04
CA VAL A 54 -0.14 2.39 8.55
C VAL A 54 -0.90 3.46 9.32
N TYR A 55 -0.20 4.51 9.74
CA TYR A 55 -0.83 5.69 10.30
C TYR A 55 -1.04 6.73 9.22
N LYS A 56 -2.24 7.30 9.17
CA LYS A 56 -2.50 8.50 8.38
C LYS A 56 -2.36 9.73 9.26
N ALA A 57 -1.55 10.65 8.80
CA ALA A 57 -1.27 11.91 9.44
C ALA A 57 -1.62 13.09 8.52
N VAL A 58 -1.85 14.25 9.10
CA VAL A 58 -1.98 15.51 8.38
C VAL A 58 -0.68 16.28 8.51
N TYR A 59 -0.12 16.72 7.39
CA TYR A 59 1.09 17.53 7.38
C TYR A 59 0.80 18.91 7.97
N LEU A 60 1.73 19.36 8.80
CA LEU A 60 1.69 20.65 9.48
C LEU A 60 2.89 21.47 9.03
N THR A 61 2.70 22.77 8.82
CA THR A 61 3.79 23.67 8.40
C THR A 61 3.99 24.80 9.41
N PRO A 62 5.25 25.19 9.71
CA PRO A 62 5.55 26.39 10.48
C PRO A 62 5.34 27.67 9.66
N GLU A 63 5.13 27.58 8.35
CA GLU A 63 4.92 28.74 7.46
C GLU A 63 3.50 29.31 7.60
N LEU A 64 3.22 29.97 8.71
CA LEU A 64 1.87 30.38 9.11
C LEU A 64 1.18 31.30 8.09
N ILE A 65 1.95 32.13 7.38
CA ILE A 65 1.43 33.05 6.37
C ILE A 65 1.09 32.29 5.08
N LEU A 66 1.96 31.36 4.66
CA LEU A 66 1.78 30.59 3.42
C LEU A 66 0.73 29.49 3.59
N ALA A 67 0.50 28.97 4.80
CA ALA A 67 -0.58 28.03 5.09
C ALA A 67 -2.00 28.67 5.09
N GLY A 68 -2.09 30.00 4.99
CA GLY A 68 -3.35 30.73 4.91
C GLY A 68 -4.24 30.52 6.13
N ASP A 69 -5.50 30.17 5.90
CA ASP A 69 -6.58 29.97 6.89
C ASP A 69 -6.57 28.56 7.53
N GLY A 70 -5.42 27.90 7.60
CA GLY A 70 -5.28 26.62 8.31
C GLY A 70 -5.51 26.80 9.80
N HIS A 71 -6.13 25.80 10.46
CA HIS A 71 -6.22 25.78 11.92
C HIS A 71 -4.82 25.83 12.52
N GLU A 72 -4.62 26.74 13.46
CA GLU A 72 -3.32 26.99 14.08
C GLU A 72 -3.23 26.20 15.40
N LEU A 73 -2.19 25.38 15.50
CA LEU A 73 -1.84 24.63 16.69
C LEU A 73 -0.65 25.31 17.37
N ARG A 74 -0.79 25.59 18.67
CA ARG A 74 0.35 26.01 19.48
C ARG A 74 1.11 24.79 19.96
N VAL A 75 2.42 24.83 19.78
CA VAL A 75 3.34 23.77 20.15
C VAL A 75 4.50 24.38 20.93
N ASP A 76 5.08 23.63 21.86
CA ASP A 76 6.28 24.03 22.60
C ASP A 76 7.45 23.15 22.13
N HIS A 77 8.00 23.52 20.97
CA HIS A 77 9.07 22.80 20.29
C HIS A 77 10.05 23.80 19.63
N LEU A 78 10.79 23.37 18.61
CA LEU A 78 11.65 24.24 17.78
C LEU A 78 10.89 25.40 17.11
N VAL A 79 9.57 25.30 17.03
CA VAL A 79 8.65 26.37 16.61
C VAL A 79 7.56 26.52 17.67
N SER A 80 6.91 27.69 17.71
CA SER A 80 5.84 27.98 18.68
C SER A 80 4.43 27.70 18.16
N ALA A 81 4.28 27.59 16.84
CA ALA A 81 3.01 27.33 16.19
C ALA A 81 3.19 26.62 14.85
N LEU A 82 2.17 25.85 14.51
CA LEU A 82 2.05 25.10 13.28
C LEU A 82 0.65 25.33 12.69
N LYS A 83 0.52 25.24 11.37
CA LYS A 83 -0.79 25.28 10.71
C LYS A 83 -1.10 24.02 9.93
N VAL A 84 -2.38 23.66 9.99
CA VAL A 84 -2.97 22.56 9.22
C VAL A 84 -2.93 22.87 7.73
N THR A 85 -2.41 21.92 6.95
CA THR A 85 -2.32 21.97 5.49
C THR A 85 -3.33 20.99 4.86
N PRO A 86 -3.59 21.07 3.53
CA PRO A 86 -4.39 20.06 2.82
C PRO A 86 -3.62 18.77 2.51
N ILE A 87 -2.40 18.59 3.01
CA ILE A 87 -1.50 17.50 2.62
C ILE A 87 -1.61 16.36 3.64
N ALA A 88 -1.85 15.14 3.16
CA ALA A 88 -1.85 13.93 3.98
C ALA A 88 -0.49 13.23 3.90
N LEU A 89 -0.06 12.68 5.04
CA LEU A 89 1.11 11.82 5.18
C LEU A 89 0.65 10.41 5.55
N TYR A 90 1.35 9.41 5.03
CA TYR A 90 1.17 8.02 5.44
C TYR A 90 2.49 7.53 6.03
N LEU A 91 2.43 7.02 7.24
CA LEU A 91 3.59 6.53 7.98
C LEU A 91 3.50 5.01 8.06
N THR A 92 4.41 4.35 7.36
CA THR A 92 4.57 2.89 7.42
C THR A 92 5.27 2.50 8.74
N PRO A 93 5.22 1.22 9.15
CA PRO A 93 5.90 0.76 10.36
C PRO A 93 7.38 1.15 10.43
N GLU A 94 8.10 1.06 9.30
CA GLU A 94 9.53 1.41 9.22
C GLU A 94 9.80 2.90 9.43
N MET A 95 8.80 3.76 9.22
CA MET A 95 8.92 5.21 9.33
C MET A 95 8.65 5.74 10.73
N ILE A 96 7.98 4.95 11.58
CA ILE A 96 7.59 5.35 12.95
C ILE A 96 8.80 5.77 13.77
N LYS A 97 9.92 5.06 13.64
CA LYS A 97 11.17 5.33 14.36
C LYS A 97 11.74 6.73 14.13
N TYR A 98 11.42 7.38 13.01
CA TYR A 98 11.89 8.74 12.70
C TYR A 98 11.05 9.85 13.32
N CYS A 99 9.93 9.52 13.96
CA CYS A 99 8.96 10.48 14.48
C CYS A 99 9.24 10.80 15.95
N GLU A 100 9.74 11.99 16.28
CA GLU A 100 9.72 12.48 17.66
C GLU A 100 8.30 12.92 18.01
N VAL A 101 7.70 12.35 19.06
CA VAL A 101 6.39 12.81 19.55
C VAL A 101 6.58 14.09 20.38
N VAL A 102 6.04 15.20 19.87
CA VAL A 102 6.15 16.53 20.48
C VAL A 102 5.06 16.73 21.53
N MET A 103 3.83 16.32 21.21
CA MET A 103 2.69 16.40 22.12
C MET A 103 1.55 15.48 21.65
N ASN A 104 0.52 15.29 22.48
CA ASN A 104 -0.72 14.63 22.08
C ASN A 104 -1.90 15.61 22.19
N LEU A 105 -2.70 15.71 21.13
CA LEU A 105 -3.87 16.58 21.09
C LEU A 105 -5.06 15.97 21.85
N PRO A 106 -5.78 16.78 22.65
CA PRO A 106 -7.08 16.36 23.17
C PRO A 106 -8.08 16.19 22.02
N LYS A 107 -9.10 15.34 22.23
CA LYS A 107 -10.09 14.95 21.21
C LYS A 107 -10.74 16.15 20.51
N ASP A 108 -11.10 17.18 21.28
CA ASP A 108 -11.76 18.38 20.74
C ASP A 108 -10.86 19.17 19.79
N GLU A 109 -9.55 19.20 20.08
CA GLU A 109 -8.58 19.90 19.24
C GLU A 109 -8.24 19.09 17.99
N LEU A 110 -8.12 17.77 18.14
CA LEU A 110 -7.98 16.85 17.01
C LEU A 110 -9.17 16.93 16.04
N ALA A 111 -10.39 17.08 16.56
CA ALA A 111 -11.58 17.24 15.71
C ALA A 111 -11.49 18.50 14.83
N LYS A 112 -11.05 19.64 15.39
CA LYS A 112 -10.82 20.87 14.63
C LYS A 112 -9.75 20.71 13.55
N VAL A 113 -8.69 19.95 13.85
CA VAL A 113 -7.65 19.63 12.86
C VAL A 113 -8.23 18.83 11.70
N LYS A 114 -9.01 17.77 11.98
CA LYS A 114 -9.66 16.96 10.95
C LYS A 114 -10.61 17.80 10.08
N GLU A 115 -11.46 18.59 10.72
CA GLU A 115 -12.37 19.51 10.02
C GLU A 115 -11.60 20.53 9.15
N SER A 116 -10.53 21.11 9.69
CA SER A 116 -9.68 22.04 8.94
C SER A 116 -9.04 21.35 7.74
N TYR A 117 -8.50 20.14 7.91
CA TYR A 117 -7.93 19.35 6.82
C TYR A 117 -8.98 19.04 5.73
N GLU A 118 -10.18 18.57 6.09
CA GLU A 118 -11.25 18.23 5.15
C GLU A 118 -11.73 19.45 4.34
N ASN A 119 -11.96 20.58 5.03
CA ASN A 119 -12.31 21.86 4.39
C ASN A 119 -11.22 22.34 3.43
N LYS A 120 -9.96 22.05 3.76
CA LYS A 120 -8.81 22.44 2.94
C LYS A 120 -8.60 21.50 1.76
N ALA A 121 -8.69 20.19 1.95
CA ALA A 121 -8.46 19.19 0.92
C ALA A 121 -9.52 19.27 -0.19
N SER A 122 -10.76 19.63 0.16
CA SER A 122 -11.85 19.85 -0.80
C SER A 122 -11.74 21.17 -1.58
N ARG A 123 -10.83 22.08 -1.20
CA ARG A 123 -10.68 23.39 -1.80
C ARG A 123 -9.68 23.36 -2.96
N GLY A 124 -10.11 23.80 -4.14
CA GLY A 124 -9.21 24.03 -5.28
C GLY A 124 -8.37 25.29 -5.08
N TYR A 125 -7.21 25.19 -4.43
CA TYR A 125 -6.29 26.31 -4.26
C TYR A 125 -5.77 26.87 -5.59
N GLN A 126 -5.55 28.18 -5.64
CA GLN A 126 -5.07 28.90 -6.81
C GLN A 126 -3.90 29.83 -6.45
N GLY A 127 -3.05 30.15 -7.42
CA GLY A 127 -1.93 31.07 -7.27
C GLY A 127 -0.91 30.60 -6.22
N VAL A 128 -0.47 31.53 -5.35
CA VAL A 128 0.63 31.31 -4.39
C VAL A 128 0.40 30.10 -3.48
N TRP A 129 -0.85 29.89 -3.03
CA TRP A 129 -1.16 28.76 -2.15
C TRP A 129 -1.04 27.42 -2.86
N LYS A 130 -1.48 27.33 -4.13
CA LYS A 130 -1.27 26.14 -4.95
C LYS A 130 0.24 25.89 -5.11
N GLU A 131 0.99 26.92 -5.51
CA GLU A 131 2.44 26.81 -5.69
C GLU A 131 3.22 26.48 -4.41
N PHE A 132 2.68 26.83 -3.25
CA PHE A 132 3.23 26.48 -1.95
C PHE A 132 2.95 25.01 -1.61
N TYR A 133 1.69 24.57 -1.65
CA TYR A 133 1.34 23.18 -1.33
C TYR A 133 1.93 22.17 -2.32
N ASP A 134 2.01 22.51 -3.61
CA ASP A 134 2.69 21.68 -4.61
C ASP A 134 4.17 21.52 -4.26
N PHE A 135 4.82 22.59 -3.78
CA PHE A 135 6.23 22.54 -3.37
C PHE A 135 6.43 21.75 -2.07
N GLU A 136 5.55 21.93 -1.09
CA GLU A 136 5.59 21.16 0.16
C GLU A 136 5.42 19.66 -0.11
N ALA A 137 4.51 19.28 -1.02
CA ALA A 137 4.31 17.89 -1.41
C ALA A 137 5.57 17.29 -2.06
N LEU A 138 6.25 18.05 -2.92
CA LEU A 138 7.55 17.64 -3.50
C LEU A 138 8.66 17.54 -2.44
N ARG A 139 8.65 18.43 -1.45
CA ARG A 139 9.64 18.47 -0.35
C ARG A 139 9.61 17.18 0.47
N ILE A 140 8.42 16.61 0.65
CA ILE A 140 8.15 15.41 1.46
C ILE A 140 7.88 14.17 0.59
N GLU A 141 8.31 14.17 -0.67
CA GLU A 141 8.05 13.08 -1.62
C GLU A 141 8.51 11.70 -1.10
N ILE A 142 9.61 11.64 -0.35
CA ILE A 142 10.14 10.42 0.27
C ILE A 142 9.09 9.67 1.11
N PHE A 143 8.14 10.37 1.72
CA PHE A 143 7.09 9.76 2.52
C PHE A 143 6.11 8.98 1.64
N TYR A 144 5.79 9.51 0.47
CA TYR A 144 4.92 8.83 -0.50
C TYR A 144 5.66 7.69 -1.18
N GLU A 145 6.93 7.86 -1.54
CA GLU A 145 7.76 6.79 -2.12
C GLU A 145 7.84 5.59 -1.17
N LYS A 146 8.19 5.81 0.10
CA LYS A 146 8.25 4.73 1.11
C LYS A 146 6.89 4.08 1.37
N PHE A 147 5.81 4.85 1.32
CA PHE A 147 4.47 4.30 1.45
C PHE A 147 4.10 3.41 0.25
N LEU A 148 4.40 3.85 -0.98
CA LEU A 148 4.18 3.06 -2.19
C LEU A 148 5.05 1.79 -2.20
N GLU A 149 6.32 1.88 -1.82
CA GLU A 149 7.20 0.72 -1.65
C GLU A 149 6.63 -0.29 -0.65
N TYR A 150 6.10 0.19 0.48
CA TYR A 150 5.44 -0.67 1.46
C TYR A 150 4.18 -1.32 0.86
N LEU A 151 3.33 -0.58 0.14
CA LEU A 151 2.16 -1.16 -0.51
C LEU A 151 2.56 -2.23 -1.53
N SER A 152 3.58 -1.99 -2.35
CA SER A 152 4.08 -2.99 -3.30
C SER A 152 4.60 -4.24 -2.59
N LYS A 153 5.33 -4.08 -1.48
CA LYS A 153 5.77 -5.22 -0.66
C LYS A 153 4.59 -5.97 -0.06
N VAL A 154 3.59 -5.28 0.47
CA VAL A 154 2.40 -5.91 1.05
C VAL A 154 1.59 -6.63 -0.02
N GLU A 155 1.49 -6.08 -1.24
CA GLU A 155 0.86 -6.74 -2.38
C GLU A 155 1.65 -7.96 -2.84
N GLU A 156 2.98 -7.87 -2.90
CA GLU A 156 3.88 -9.00 -3.20
C GLU A 156 3.84 -10.08 -2.10
N ASP A 157 3.80 -9.69 -0.83
CA ASP A 157 3.71 -10.59 0.32
C ASP A 157 2.31 -11.22 0.46
N GLN A 158 1.27 -10.54 -0.03
CA GLN A 158 -0.10 -11.08 -0.14
C GLN A 158 -0.32 -11.90 -1.42
N ALA A 159 0.59 -11.82 -2.39
CA ALA A 159 0.69 -12.81 -3.45
C ALA A 159 1.33 -14.09 -2.85
N GLU A 160 0.56 -14.82 -2.04
CA GLU A 160 0.90 -16.20 -1.72
C GLU A 160 0.97 -16.99 -3.02
N GLU A 161 2.17 -17.15 -3.60
CA GLU A 161 2.42 -18.15 -4.65
C GLU A 161 2.25 -19.51 -3.98
N VAL A 162 1.02 -20.01 -3.96
CA VAL A 162 0.73 -21.34 -3.45
C VAL A 162 1.25 -22.34 -4.47
N ILE A 163 2.43 -22.89 -4.21
CA ILE A 163 3.04 -23.92 -5.04
C ILE A 163 2.59 -25.29 -4.54
N ILE A 164 1.96 -26.06 -5.43
CA ILE A 164 1.53 -27.43 -5.15
C ILE A 164 2.28 -28.38 -6.08
N ASP A 165 3.09 -29.25 -5.51
CA ASP A 165 3.71 -30.33 -6.26
C ASP A 165 2.72 -31.49 -6.42
N LEU A 166 2.24 -31.70 -7.65
CA LEU A 166 1.30 -32.78 -7.92
C LEU A 166 1.94 -34.16 -7.83
N SER A 167 3.26 -34.28 -7.94
CA SER A 167 3.97 -35.56 -7.78
C SER A 167 3.94 -36.09 -6.34
N GLU A 168 3.72 -35.22 -5.35
CA GLU A 168 3.48 -35.62 -3.96
C GLU A 168 2.06 -36.15 -3.75
N LYS A 169 1.13 -35.76 -4.62
CA LYS A 169 -0.29 -36.13 -4.54
C LYS A 169 -0.65 -37.28 -5.45
N PHE A 170 0.07 -37.51 -6.54
CA PHE A 170 -0.21 -38.54 -7.54
C PHE A 170 1.06 -39.33 -7.88
N GLY A 171 0.91 -40.62 -8.18
CA GLY A 171 2.04 -41.42 -8.68
C GLY A 171 2.56 -40.88 -10.02
N GLY A 172 3.85 -41.10 -10.33
CA GLY A 172 4.44 -40.62 -11.59
C GLY A 172 3.76 -41.18 -12.85
N ASP A 173 3.33 -42.45 -12.82
CA ASP A 173 2.57 -43.07 -13.91
C ASP A 173 1.13 -42.56 -13.94
N GLU A 174 0.53 -42.32 -12.77
CA GLU A 174 -0.81 -41.74 -12.62
C GLU A 174 -0.85 -40.37 -13.30
N LEU A 175 0.09 -39.45 -12.98
CA LEU A 175 0.15 -38.13 -13.62
C LEU A 175 0.23 -38.18 -15.14
N ARG A 176 0.97 -39.13 -15.70
CA ARG A 176 1.13 -39.30 -17.15
C ARG A 176 -0.13 -39.84 -17.82
N GLU A 177 -0.87 -40.71 -17.13
CA GLU A 177 -2.21 -41.12 -17.58
C GLU A 177 -3.21 -39.96 -17.46
N LEU A 178 -3.05 -39.12 -16.43
CA LEU A 178 -3.94 -37.98 -16.21
C LEU A 178 -3.75 -36.86 -17.22
N PHE A 179 -2.51 -36.60 -17.60
CA PHE A 179 -2.17 -35.53 -18.52
C PHE A 179 -1.31 -36.09 -19.66
N PRO A 180 -1.93 -36.59 -20.75
CA PRO A 180 -1.18 -37.02 -21.93
C PRO A 180 -0.31 -35.88 -22.46
N GLN A 181 0.99 -36.14 -22.60
CA GLN A 181 1.96 -35.14 -23.05
C GLN A 181 1.60 -34.59 -24.42
N LYS A 182 1.75 -33.28 -24.58
CA LYS A 182 1.63 -32.62 -25.88
C LYS A 182 2.96 -32.70 -26.62
N ALA A 183 2.95 -33.08 -27.89
CA ALA A 183 4.17 -33.18 -28.71
C ALA A 183 4.65 -31.86 -29.31
N ALA A 184 4.10 -30.71 -28.90
CA ALA A 184 4.45 -29.41 -29.46
C ALA A 184 4.22 -28.29 -28.43
N ALA A 185 5.31 -27.56 -28.15
CA ALA A 185 5.33 -26.38 -27.30
C ALA A 185 4.30 -25.36 -27.77
N SER A 186 3.28 -25.13 -26.96
CA SER A 186 2.39 -23.98 -27.16
C SER A 186 1.89 -23.50 -25.80
N THR A 187 2.35 -22.32 -25.37
CA THR A 187 1.65 -21.54 -24.35
C THR A 187 0.21 -21.36 -24.81
N SER A 188 -0.73 -21.99 -24.10
CA SER A 188 -2.16 -21.89 -24.37
C SER A 188 -2.82 -21.31 -23.13
N LYS A 189 -3.60 -20.25 -23.33
CA LYS A 189 -4.39 -19.60 -22.27
C LYS A 189 -5.85 -19.90 -22.54
N THR A 190 -6.52 -20.53 -21.58
CA THR A 190 -7.97 -20.74 -21.62
C THR A 190 -8.62 -19.99 -20.48
N ARG A 191 -9.71 -19.29 -20.78
CA ARG A 191 -10.52 -18.54 -19.81
C ARG A 191 -11.82 -19.32 -19.53
N GLU A 192 -12.17 -19.42 -18.26
CA GLU A 192 -13.46 -19.91 -17.78
C GLU A 192 -14.00 -18.90 -16.74
N GLU A 193 -15.28 -18.99 -16.39
CA GLU A 193 -15.91 -18.10 -15.41
C GLU A 193 -15.08 -18.02 -14.11
N GLY A 194 -14.33 -16.93 -13.97
CA GLY A 194 -13.51 -16.62 -12.80
C GLY A 194 -12.09 -17.23 -12.76
N LEU A 195 -11.62 -17.92 -13.80
CA LEU A 195 -10.28 -18.54 -13.84
C LEU A 195 -9.53 -18.23 -15.15
N LEU A 196 -8.21 -18.04 -15.04
CA LEU A 196 -7.27 -18.00 -16.17
C LEU A 196 -6.18 -19.05 -15.94
N ILE A 197 -6.00 -19.97 -16.88
CA ILE A 197 -5.01 -21.05 -16.77
C ILE A 197 -3.87 -20.78 -17.76
N GLU A 198 -2.64 -20.77 -17.26
CA GLU A 198 -1.39 -20.64 -18.03
C GLU A 198 -0.53 -21.89 -17.85
N VAL A 199 -0.15 -22.50 -18.96
CA VAL A 199 0.72 -23.69 -18.97
C VAL A 199 2.14 -23.27 -19.31
N LEU A 200 3.08 -23.72 -18.48
CA LEU A 200 4.52 -23.64 -18.67
C LEU A 200 5.11 -25.05 -18.89
N ASP A 201 6.39 -25.12 -19.24
CA ASP A 201 7.07 -26.38 -19.60
C ASP A 201 7.03 -27.46 -18.51
N ASP A 202 6.97 -27.08 -17.23
CA ASP A 202 6.99 -27.99 -16.08
C ASP A 202 5.87 -27.73 -15.05
N ALA A 203 5.03 -26.72 -15.29
CA ALA A 203 4.04 -26.26 -14.33
C ALA A 203 2.78 -25.68 -15.00
N VAL A 204 1.69 -25.61 -14.23
CA VAL A 204 0.47 -24.92 -14.61
C VAL A 204 0.15 -23.87 -13.56
N ILE A 205 -0.01 -22.62 -13.98
CA ILE A 205 -0.42 -21.52 -13.13
C ILE A 205 -1.92 -21.27 -13.35
N VAL A 206 -2.68 -21.24 -12.25
CA VAL A 206 -4.10 -20.90 -12.25
C VAL A 206 -4.27 -19.58 -11.53
N TYR A 207 -4.67 -18.56 -12.28
CA TYR A 207 -5.04 -17.25 -11.78
C TYR A 207 -6.54 -17.22 -11.46
N PHE A 208 -6.89 -16.72 -10.28
CA PHE A 208 -8.26 -16.56 -9.84
C PHE A 208 -8.73 -15.13 -10.07
N SER A 209 -9.99 -14.96 -10.49
CA SER A 209 -10.63 -13.64 -10.54
C SER A 209 -10.84 -13.05 -9.14
N ASP A 210 -10.85 -11.72 -9.04
CA ASP A 210 -11.03 -10.97 -7.79
C ASP A 210 -12.28 -11.38 -6.99
N VAL A 211 -13.34 -11.86 -7.65
CA VAL A 211 -14.59 -12.29 -7.01
C VAL A 211 -14.44 -13.61 -6.24
N LEU A 212 -13.39 -14.38 -6.53
CA LEU A 212 -13.08 -15.67 -5.90
C LEU A 212 -12.02 -15.54 -4.81
N ILE A 213 -11.08 -14.60 -4.95
CA ILE A 213 -9.97 -14.40 -4.02
C ILE A 213 -10.50 -14.19 -2.58
N GLY A 214 -9.89 -14.88 -1.62
CA GLY A 214 -10.22 -14.84 -0.20
C GLY A 214 -11.41 -15.71 0.23
N LYS A 215 -12.21 -16.26 -0.69
CA LYS A 215 -13.29 -17.21 -0.35
C LYS A 215 -12.72 -18.57 0.07
N GLN A 216 -13.43 -19.26 0.96
CA GLN A 216 -13.09 -20.63 1.34
C GLN A 216 -13.47 -21.58 0.21
N ALA A 217 -12.52 -22.41 -0.24
CA ALA A 217 -12.76 -23.37 -1.31
C ALA A 217 -11.89 -24.62 -1.22
N ASN A 218 -12.37 -25.65 -1.90
CA ASN A 218 -11.67 -26.90 -2.14
C ASN A 218 -11.38 -27.04 -3.63
N ILE A 219 -10.12 -27.30 -3.97
CA ILE A 219 -9.68 -27.53 -5.34
C ILE A 219 -9.36 -29.00 -5.51
N TYR A 220 -9.99 -29.60 -6.52
CA TYR A 220 -9.80 -30.99 -6.87
C TYR A 220 -9.17 -31.11 -8.25
N ILE A 221 -8.33 -32.13 -8.41
CA ILE A 221 -7.90 -32.62 -9.72
C ILE A 221 -8.40 -34.06 -9.81
N GLN A 222 -9.29 -34.32 -10.76
CA GLN A 222 -9.89 -35.65 -10.98
C GLN A 222 -10.41 -36.27 -9.66
N ASP A 223 -11.27 -35.52 -8.97
CA ASP A 223 -11.90 -35.89 -7.70
C ASP A 223 -10.97 -36.06 -6.49
N LYS A 224 -9.65 -35.89 -6.64
CA LYS A 224 -8.71 -35.85 -5.51
C LYS A 224 -8.56 -34.43 -5.00
N LEU A 225 -8.70 -34.22 -3.69
CA LEU A 225 -8.51 -32.92 -3.05
C LEU A 225 -7.02 -32.55 -3.07
N ILE A 226 -6.70 -31.44 -3.73
CA ILE A 226 -5.33 -30.95 -3.91
C ILE A 226 -5.05 -29.74 -3.03
N PHE A 227 -6.06 -28.90 -2.81
CA PHE A 227 -5.97 -27.73 -1.95
C PHE A 227 -7.30 -27.50 -1.23
N SER A 228 -7.23 -27.07 0.04
CA SER A 228 -8.37 -26.64 0.84
C SER A 228 -7.93 -25.44 1.66
N GLY A 229 -8.63 -24.31 1.51
CA GLY A 229 -8.22 -23.06 2.13
C GLY A 229 -8.90 -21.86 1.51
N ARG A 230 -8.41 -20.66 1.85
CA ARG A 230 -8.81 -19.42 1.18
C ARG A 230 -8.15 -19.37 -0.20
N ILE A 231 -8.91 -18.99 -1.22
CA ILE A 231 -8.41 -18.87 -2.59
C ILE A 231 -7.37 -17.73 -2.64
N PRO A 232 -6.11 -17.99 -3.03
CA PRO A 232 -5.11 -16.96 -3.26
C PRO A 232 -5.29 -16.30 -4.64
N GLN A 233 -4.44 -15.33 -4.97
CA GLN A 233 -4.45 -14.71 -6.30
C GLN A 233 -4.08 -15.71 -7.41
N GLU A 234 -3.09 -16.56 -7.16
CA GLU A 234 -2.67 -17.62 -8.06
C GLU A 234 -2.27 -18.90 -7.32
N ILE A 235 -2.41 -20.05 -8.00
CA ILE A 235 -1.87 -21.33 -7.54
C ILE A 235 -1.02 -21.91 -8.66
N LYS A 236 0.19 -22.34 -8.32
CA LYS A 236 1.13 -22.97 -9.25
C LYS A 236 1.23 -24.46 -8.98
N PHE A 237 0.75 -25.26 -9.93
CA PHE A 237 0.84 -26.71 -9.90
C PHE A 237 2.11 -27.17 -10.61
N LYS A 238 3.08 -27.71 -9.88
CA LYS A 238 4.25 -28.38 -10.48
C LYS A 238 3.86 -29.79 -10.93
N ILE A 239 4.15 -30.09 -12.20
CA ILE A 239 3.78 -31.37 -12.83
C ILE A 239 5.04 -32.08 -13.37
N GLY A 240 6.09 -31.33 -13.70
CA GLY A 240 7.36 -31.86 -14.19
C GLY A 240 7.38 -32.22 -15.68
N PHE A 241 6.33 -31.87 -16.41
CA PHE A 241 6.22 -31.97 -17.87
C PHE A 241 5.08 -31.09 -18.40
N GLU A 242 5.12 -30.74 -19.69
CA GLU A 242 4.11 -29.91 -20.33
C GLU A 242 2.77 -30.66 -20.48
N VAL A 243 1.68 -30.01 -20.07
CA VAL A 243 0.31 -30.55 -20.14
C VAL A 243 -0.60 -29.69 -21.01
N PRO A 244 -1.54 -30.24 -21.78
CA PRO A 244 -2.50 -29.40 -22.51
C PRO A 244 -3.40 -28.62 -21.54
N ALA A 245 -3.51 -27.29 -21.72
CA ALA A 245 -4.34 -26.42 -20.87
C ALA A 245 -5.79 -26.90 -20.76
N GLU A 246 -6.40 -27.32 -21.88
CA GLU A 246 -7.76 -27.87 -21.91
C GLU A 246 -7.89 -29.18 -21.13
N THR A 247 -6.87 -30.03 -21.13
CA THR A 247 -6.87 -31.27 -20.36
C THR A 247 -6.74 -30.99 -18.86
N PHE A 248 -5.88 -30.03 -18.49
CA PHE A 248 -5.79 -29.58 -17.10
C PHE A 248 -7.12 -28.99 -16.62
N LYS A 249 -7.72 -28.12 -17.43
CA LYS A 249 -9.02 -27.51 -17.18
C LYS A 249 -10.12 -28.55 -16.95
N GLN A 250 -10.26 -29.54 -17.83
CA GLN A 250 -11.31 -30.58 -17.71
C GLN A 250 -11.21 -31.39 -16.40
N LYS A 251 -10.03 -31.44 -15.78
CA LYS A 251 -9.79 -32.20 -14.56
C LYS A 251 -9.81 -31.34 -13.30
N LEU A 252 -9.61 -30.03 -13.45
CA LEU A 252 -9.69 -29.06 -12.36
C LEU A 252 -11.15 -28.83 -11.98
N ARG A 253 -11.48 -29.05 -10.71
CA ARG A 253 -12.78 -28.69 -10.15
C ARG A 253 -12.58 -27.78 -8.94
N LEU A 254 -13.12 -26.58 -9.02
CA LEU A 254 -13.22 -25.65 -7.91
C LEU A 254 -14.59 -25.80 -7.23
N GLN A 255 -14.60 -26.07 -5.93
CA GLN A 255 -15.80 -26.09 -5.10
C GLN A 255 -15.69 -24.99 -4.04
N ILE A 256 -16.49 -23.93 -4.20
CA ILE A 256 -16.59 -22.85 -3.22
C ILE A 256 -17.50 -23.34 -2.08
N GLU A 257 -17.06 -23.17 -0.84
CA GLU A 257 -17.92 -23.37 0.31
C GLU A 257 -18.70 -22.07 0.53
N ASP A 258 -19.99 -22.08 0.18
CA ASP A 258 -20.87 -20.95 0.51
C ASP A 258 -20.99 -20.85 2.03
N ALA A 259 -20.70 -19.65 2.56
CA ALA A 259 -20.88 -19.28 3.96
C ALA A 259 -22.33 -18.88 4.25
#